data_AF-A0A838F0C3-F1
#
_entry.id   AF-A0A838F0C3-F1
#
_cell.length_a   1.000
_cell.length_b   1.000
_cell.length_c   1.000
_cell.angle_alpha   90.00
_cell.angle_beta   90.00
_cell.angle_gamma   90.00
#
_symmetry.space_group_name_H-M   'P 1'
#
loop_
_entity.id
_entity.type
_entity.pdbx_description
1 polymer ?
#
loop_
_entity_poly.entity_id
_entity_poly.type
_entity_poly.pdbx_seq_one_letter_code
_entity_poly.pdbx_strand_id
1 'polypeptide(L)'
;MKILISLFTTLLFLSSCATQPPKKFANKDVCFLLFNLGSGTFEKIINQDRCGQKLPAASTFKVPLAVMAFDSGVLKDEHTMLKWDGEKRFLDAWNKDHTASSWMKDSVVWFSQ
;
A
#
# COMPACT_ATOMS: atom_id res chain seq x y z
N MET A 1 -17.54 -8.87 75.88
CA MET A 1 -17.32 -7.41 75.68
C MET A 1 -16.03 -7.22 74.89
N LYS A 2 -16.15 -7.04 73.56
CA LYS A 2 -15.25 -6.32 72.65
C LYS A 2 -15.74 -6.56 71.21
N ILE A 3 -16.50 -5.59 70.74
CA ILE A 3 -16.81 -5.28 69.33
C ILE A 3 -15.48 -5.26 68.56
N LEU A 4 -15.42 -5.73 67.30
CA LEU A 4 -14.60 -5.08 66.27
C LEU A 4 -14.86 -5.65 64.85
N ILE A 5 -15.51 -4.80 64.04
CA ILE A 5 -15.18 -4.48 62.64
C ILE A 5 -15.53 -5.51 61.56
N SER A 6 -16.73 -5.32 61.02
CA SER A 6 -17.06 -5.46 59.61
C SER A 6 -16.11 -4.61 58.75
N LEU A 7 -15.33 -5.24 57.88
CA LEU A 7 -14.72 -4.57 56.73
C LEU A 7 -14.88 -5.51 55.52
N PHE A 8 -16.07 -5.48 54.92
CA PHE A 8 -16.30 -6.06 53.59
C PHE A 8 -15.63 -5.14 52.58
N THR A 9 -14.39 -5.46 52.23
CA THR A 9 -13.59 -4.71 51.27
C THR A 9 -14.22 -4.88 49.88
N THR A 10 -15.07 -3.93 49.49
CA THR A 10 -15.66 -3.88 48.14
C THR A 10 -14.53 -3.62 47.15
N LEU A 11 -14.09 -4.67 46.45
CA LEU A 11 -13.11 -4.60 45.38
C LEU A 11 -13.75 -3.85 44.20
N LEU A 12 -13.48 -2.55 44.09
CA LEU A 12 -13.85 -1.73 42.93
C LEU A 12 -13.09 -2.24 41.70
N PHE A 13 -13.74 -3.07 40.88
CA PHE A 13 -13.30 -3.34 39.52
C PHE A 13 -13.48 -2.05 38.70
N LEU A 14 -12.42 -1.23 38.65
CA LEU A 14 -12.25 -0.20 37.64
C LEU A 14 -12.09 -0.91 36.29
N SER A 15 -13.22 -1.16 35.63
CA SER A 15 -13.24 -1.54 34.22
C SER A 15 -12.75 -0.33 33.44
N SER A 16 -11.44 -0.25 33.20
CA SER A 16 -10.91 0.63 32.18
C SER A 16 -11.56 0.19 30.87
N CYS A 17 -12.52 0.98 30.41
CA CYS A 17 -12.96 0.95 29.02
C CYS A 17 -11.75 1.40 28.19
N ALA A 18 -10.82 0.47 27.95
CA ALA A 18 -9.77 0.66 26.98
C ALA A 18 -10.50 0.79 25.64
N THR A 19 -10.68 2.02 25.18
CA THR A 19 -11.20 2.31 23.85
C THR A 19 -10.23 1.66 22.87
N GLN A 20 -10.64 0.51 22.32
CA GLN A 20 -9.87 -0.15 21.28
C GLN A 20 -9.65 0.89 20.16
N PRO A 21 -8.42 1.07 19.67
CA PRO A 21 -8.18 2.00 18.58
C PRO A 21 -9.12 1.64 17.43
N PRO A 22 -9.71 2.63 16.76
CA PRO A 22 -10.71 2.37 15.73
C PRO A 22 -10.17 1.35 14.73
N LYS A 23 -10.99 0.36 14.37
CA LYS A 23 -10.64 -0.61 13.31
C LYS A 23 -10.33 0.17 12.04
N LYS A 24 -9.04 0.32 11.74
CA LYS A 24 -8.57 0.91 10.48
C LYS A 24 -9.18 0.08 9.34
N PHE A 25 -9.76 0.75 8.35
CA PHE A 25 -10.43 0.13 7.18
C PHE A 25 -11.76 -0.59 7.46
N ALA A 26 -12.53 -0.14 8.46
CA ALA A 26 -13.89 -0.64 8.70
C ALA A 26 -14.71 -0.68 7.39
N ASN A 27 -15.39 -1.81 7.14
CA ASN A 27 -16.21 -2.09 5.96
C ASN A 27 -15.46 -2.15 4.61
N LYS A 28 -14.13 -2.34 4.62
CA LYS A 28 -13.33 -2.57 3.40
C LYS A 28 -12.54 -3.87 3.51
N ASP A 29 -12.59 -4.68 2.46
CA ASP A 29 -11.75 -5.87 2.32
C ASP A 29 -10.39 -5.45 1.75
N VAL A 30 -9.46 -5.11 2.65
CA VAL A 30 -8.11 -4.64 2.31
C VAL A 30 -7.06 -5.67 2.70
N CYS A 31 -5.91 -5.63 2.03
CA CYS A 31 -4.66 -6.25 2.47
C CYS A 31 -3.65 -5.13 2.79
N PHE A 32 -2.91 -5.24 3.89
CA PHE A 32 -1.76 -4.37 4.18
C PHE A 32 -0.60 -5.19 4.74
N LEU A 33 0.58 -4.98 4.18
CA LEU A 33 1.82 -5.60 4.60
C LEU A 33 2.87 -4.51 4.87
N LEU A 34 3.53 -4.58 6.03
CA LEU A 34 4.71 -3.77 6.34
C LEU A 34 5.86 -4.72 6.62
N PHE A 35 6.87 -4.70 5.73
CA PHE A 35 8.09 -5.46 5.87
C PHE A 35 9.21 -4.53 6.33
N ASN A 36 9.89 -4.89 7.42
CA ASN A 36 11.04 -4.16 7.92
C ASN A 36 12.33 -4.81 7.39
N LEU A 37 13.14 -4.03 6.67
CA LEU A 37 14.40 -4.49 6.08
C LEU A 37 15.49 -4.78 7.11
N GLY A 38 15.50 -4.08 8.25
CA GLY A 38 16.49 -4.26 9.31
C GLY A 38 16.25 -5.52 10.14
N SER A 39 14.98 -5.84 10.44
CA SER A 39 14.63 -7.08 11.13
C SER A 39 14.46 -8.28 10.19
N GLY A 40 14.21 -8.03 8.90
CA GLY A 40 13.88 -9.06 7.91
C GLY A 40 12.50 -9.69 8.13
N THR A 41 11.59 -9.00 8.83
CA THR A 41 10.27 -9.55 9.21
C THR A 41 9.11 -8.62 8.81
N PHE A 42 7.92 -9.21 8.68
CA PHE A 42 6.69 -8.43 8.60
C PHE A 42 6.31 -7.94 10.00
N GLU A 43 6.43 -6.64 10.25
CA GLU A 43 6.02 -6.02 11.51
C GLU A 43 4.50 -5.85 11.62
N LYS A 44 3.82 -5.82 10.46
CA LYS A 44 2.37 -5.69 10.42
C LYS A 44 1.78 -6.37 9.19
N ILE A 45 0.76 -7.20 9.44
CA ILE A 45 -0.08 -7.82 8.42
C ILE A 45 -1.53 -7.53 8.80
N ILE A 46 -2.30 -6.93 7.88
CA ILE A 46 -3.76 -6.79 8.01
C ILE A 46 -4.39 -7.66 6.94
N ASN A 47 -5.24 -8.61 7.37
CA ASN A 47 -5.98 -9.54 6.51
C ASN A 47 -5.06 -10.48 5.70
N GLN A 48 -4.43 -11.42 6.42
CA GLN A 48 -3.47 -12.38 5.86
C GLN A 48 -4.05 -13.19 4.69
N ASP A 49 -5.31 -13.61 4.81
CA ASP A 49 -5.98 -14.40 3.76
C ASP A 49 -6.13 -13.59 2.47
N ARG A 50 -6.57 -12.33 2.56
CA ARG A 50 -6.65 -11.43 1.40
C ARG A 50 -5.27 -11.15 0.82
N CYS A 51 -4.26 -10.98 1.67
CA CYS A 51 -2.87 -10.76 1.23
C CYS A 51 -2.25 -11.95 0.49
N GLY A 52 -2.73 -13.17 0.73
CA GLY A 52 -2.29 -14.37 0.01
C GLY A 52 -2.87 -14.52 -1.40
N GLN A 53 -3.83 -13.66 -1.80
CA GLN A 53 -4.50 -13.76 -3.09
C GLN A 53 -3.71 -13.05 -4.20
N LYS A 54 -3.63 -13.68 -5.38
CA LYS A 54 -3.11 -13.02 -6.59
C LYS A 54 -4.19 -12.10 -7.16
N LEU A 55 -3.84 -10.84 -7.36
CA LEU A 55 -4.72 -9.82 -7.96
C LEU A 55 -4.06 -9.24 -9.22
N PRO A 56 -4.83 -8.69 -10.17
CA PRO A 56 -4.26 -7.96 -11.29
C PRO A 56 -3.38 -6.80 -10.80
N ALA A 57 -2.14 -6.75 -11.26
CA ALA A 57 -1.20 -5.70 -10.87
C ALA A 57 -1.57 -4.32 -11.43
N ALA A 58 -2.27 -4.27 -12.57
CA ALA A 58 -2.57 -3.03 -13.29
C ALA A 58 -1.29 -2.17 -13.42
N SER A 59 -1.34 -0.88 -13.06
CA SER A 59 -0.18 0.01 -13.17
C SER A 59 1.00 -0.34 -12.26
N THR A 60 0.85 -1.20 -11.23
CA THR A 60 2.02 -1.61 -10.42
C THR A 60 2.97 -2.53 -11.18
N PHE A 61 2.49 -3.20 -12.26
CA PHE A 61 3.33 -3.98 -13.15
C PHE A 61 4.35 -3.14 -13.93
N LYS A 62 4.18 -1.82 -13.99
CA LYS A 62 5.16 -0.92 -14.64
C LYS A 62 6.54 -0.98 -13.96
N VAL A 63 6.62 -1.31 -12.66
CA VAL A 63 7.89 -1.47 -11.95
C VAL A 63 8.72 -2.63 -12.51
N PRO A 64 8.23 -3.89 -12.56
CA PRO A 64 8.99 -4.97 -13.19
C PRO A 64 9.17 -4.76 -14.70
N LEU A 65 8.21 -4.13 -15.40
CA LEU A 65 8.37 -3.78 -16.80
C LEU A 65 9.55 -2.81 -17.03
N ALA A 66 9.70 -1.80 -16.17
CA ALA A 66 10.83 -0.88 -16.24
C ALA A 66 12.16 -1.62 -16.04
N VAL A 67 12.26 -2.56 -15.09
CA VAL A 67 13.45 -3.40 -14.89
C VAL A 67 13.79 -4.17 -16.16
N MET A 68 12.82 -4.84 -16.78
CA MET A 68 13.02 -5.57 -18.04
C MET A 68 13.42 -4.64 -19.20
N ALA A 69 12.86 -3.43 -19.26
CA ALA A 69 13.17 -2.47 -20.29
C ALA A 69 14.58 -1.86 -20.14
N PHE A 70 15.07 -1.69 -18.92
CA PHE A 70 16.47 -1.31 -18.67
C PHE A 70 17.43 -2.46 -18.99
N ASP A 71 17.11 -3.68 -18.58
CA ASP A 71 17.92 -4.87 -18.84
C ASP A 71 18.09 -5.15 -20.34
N SER A 72 17.00 -5.05 -21.11
CA SER A 72 17.04 -5.14 -22.57
C SER A 72 17.64 -3.91 -23.26
N GLY A 73 17.90 -2.83 -22.53
CA GLY A 73 18.42 -1.57 -23.06
C GLY A 73 17.41 -0.77 -23.89
N VAL A 74 16.11 -1.06 -23.82
CA VAL A 74 15.04 -0.21 -24.39
C VAL A 74 15.01 1.14 -23.67
N LEU A 75 15.08 1.12 -22.33
CA LEU A 75 15.30 2.31 -21.53
C LEU A 75 16.80 2.47 -21.25
N LYS A 76 17.32 3.67 -21.49
CA LYS A 76 18.72 4.01 -21.17
C LYS A 76 18.83 4.72 -19.82
N ASP A 77 17.87 5.57 -19.54
CA ASP A 77 17.76 6.38 -18.33
C ASP A 77 16.30 6.85 -18.15
N GLU A 78 16.05 7.66 -17.13
CA GLU A 78 14.76 8.26 -16.83
C GLU A 78 14.29 9.30 -17.87
N HIS A 79 15.20 9.76 -18.74
CA HIS A 79 14.97 10.74 -19.79
C HIS A 79 14.65 10.11 -21.15
N THR A 80 14.80 8.78 -21.28
CA THR A 80 14.44 8.04 -22.49
C THR A 80 12.99 8.35 -22.86
N MET A 81 12.79 8.92 -24.05
CA MET A 81 11.53 9.50 -24.49
C MET A 81 10.85 8.65 -25.56
N LEU A 82 9.55 8.47 -25.43
CA LEU A 82 8.67 7.97 -26.49
C LEU A 82 7.76 9.10 -26.96
N LYS A 83 7.69 9.25 -28.28
CA LYS A 83 6.83 10.25 -28.91
C LYS A 83 5.38 9.81 -28.86
N TRP A 84 4.51 10.77 -28.58
CA TRP A 84 3.08 10.57 -28.68
C TRP A 84 2.66 10.38 -30.14
N ASP A 85 1.72 9.47 -30.35
CA ASP A 85 1.13 9.14 -31.65
C ASP A 85 0.11 10.18 -32.14
N GLY A 86 -0.21 11.19 -31.33
CA GLY A 86 -1.23 12.19 -31.64
C GLY A 86 -2.67 11.73 -31.34
N GLU A 87 -2.87 10.50 -30.86
CA GLU A 87 -4.19 10.00 -30.50
C GLU A 87 -4.65 10.62 -29.17
N LYS A 88 -5.74 11.38 -29.20
CA LYS A 88 -6.30 12.01 -28.00
C LYS A 88 -6.96 10.95 -27.10
N ARG A 89 -6.41 10.81 -25.89
CA ARG A 89 -6.87 9.92 -24.82
C ARG A 89 -7.62 10.71 -23.75
N PHE A 90 -8.37 9.98 -22.92
CA PHE A 90 -9.26 10.56 -21.91
C PHE A 90 -8.53 11.28 -20.76
N LEU A 91 -7.26 10.93 -20.51
CA LEU A 91 -6.42 11.64 -19.55
C LEU A 91 -5.55 12.64 -20.30
N ASP A 92 -5.74 13.92 -20.04
CA ASP A 92 -4.97 14.99 -20.68
C ASP A 92 -3.46 14.83 -20.45
N ALA A 93 -3.08 14.29 -19.28
CA ALA A 93 -1.69 14.00 -18.95
C ALA A 93 -1.03 13.02 -19.92
N TRP A 94 -1.78 12.16 -20.63
CA TRP A 94 -1.27 11.15 -21.57
C TRP A 94 -1.08 11.67 -22.99
N ASN A 95 -1.55 12.89 -23.31
CA ASN A 95 -1.64 13.43 -24.66
C ASN A 95 -0.44 14.31 -25.01
N LYS A 96 0.76 13.77 -24.79
CA LYS A 96 2.05 14.44 -25.03
C LYS A 96 3.18 13.41 -25.06
N ASP A 97 4.34 13.81 -25.56
CA ASP A 97 5.55 12.99 -25.42
C ASP A 97 5.85 12.73 -23.95
N HIS A 98 6.34 11.53 -23.65
CA HIS A 98 6.69 11.12 -22.29
C HIS A 98 8.12 10.60 -22.23
N THR A 99 8.75 10.80 -21.09
CA THR A 99 9.99 10.12 -20.71
C THR A 99 9.66 8.94 -19.81
N ALA A 100 10.61 8.03 -19.59
CA ALA A 100 10.44 6.95 -18.62
C ALA A 100 10.03 7.45 -17.22
N SER A 101 10.52 8.63 -16.79
CA SER A 101 10.10 9.28 -15.55
C SER A 101 8.64 9.72 -15.58
N SER A 102 8.20 10.46 -16.62
CA SER A 102 6.81 10.94 -16.68
C SER A 102 5.82 9.82 -16.97
N TRP A 103 6.25 8.75 -17.65
CA TRP A 103 5.50 7.51 -17.78
C TRP A 103 5.12 6.91 -16.41
N MET A 104 6.10 6.73 -15.53
CA MET A 104 5.89 6.18 -14.19
C MET A 104 5.05 7.11 -13.32
N LYS A 105 5.33 8.42 -13.36
CA LYS A 105 4.62 9.44 -12.57
C LYS A 105 3.15 9.57 -12.96
N ASP A 106 2.87 9.68 -14.26
CA ASP A 106 1.52 9.96 -14.78
C ASP A 106 0.77 8.67 -15.14
N SER A 107 1.35 7.50 -14.83
CA SER A 107 0.79 6.17 -15.06
C SER A 107 0.37 5.91 -16.51
N VAL A 108 1.15 6.42 -17.46
CA VAL A 108 0.82 6.43 -18.89
C VAL A 108 0.77 5.02 -19.46
N VAL A 109 -0.40 4.53 -19.86
CA VAL A 109 -0.55 3.13 -20.27
C VAL A 109 0.06 2.84 -21.63
N TRP A 110 -0.02 3.78 -22.58
CA TRP A 110 0.49 3.55 -23.94
C TRP A 110 2.02 3.45 -24.02
N PHE A 111 2.75 4.06 -23.08
CA PHE A 111 4.21 3.93 -23.01
C PHE A 111 4.65 2.50 -22.64
N SER A 112 3.75 1.69 -22.08
CA SER A 112 4.01 0.30 -21.69
C SER A 112 3.75 -0.73 -22.79
N GLN A 113 3.47 -0.31 -24.03
CA GLN A 113 3.01 -1.16 -25.13
C GLN A 113 4.01 -1.21 -26.28
#